data_AF-A0A926AR50-F1
#
_entry.id   AF-A0A926AR50-F1
#
_cell.length_a   1.000
_cell.length_b   1.000
_cell.length_c   1.000
_cell.angle_alpha   90.00
_cell.angle_beta   90.00
_cell.angle_gamma   90.00
#
_symmetry.space_group_name_H-M   'P 1'
#
loop_
_entity.id
_entity.type
_entity.pdbx_description
1 polymer ?
#
loop_
_entity_poly.entity_id
_entity_poly.type
_entity_poly.pdbx_seq_one_letter_code
_entity_poly.pdbx_strand_id
1 'polypeptide(L)'
;MLISFDCPKCLKPARGEVTSASRGVMCTDCGWTKPVVDGDVRDETPTRCLVCGCGDLWRQKDFSPKLGVTIVAIGIAISTWFMMQMQPEWSIGTLMAFALADMV
;
A
#
# COMPACT_ATOMS: atom_id res chain seq x y z
N MET A 1 -5.41 14.01 -8.17
CA MET A 1 -5.00 12.65 -7.73
C MET A 1 -6.22 11.78 -7.45
N LEU A 2 -6.29 10.57 -8.02
CA LEU A 2 -7.32 9.59 -7.65
C LEU A 2 -6.82 8.70 -6.51
N ILE A 3 -7.61 8.55 -5.44
CA ILE A 3 -7.32 7.65 -4.33
C ILE A 3 -8.36 6.53 -4.23
N SER A 4 -7.91 5.33 -3.87
CA SER A 4 -8.77 4.20 -3.52
C SER A 4 -8.54 3.83 -2.06
N PHE A 5 -9.60 3.59 -1.31
CA PHE A 5 -9.52 3.28 0.12
C PHE A 5 -10.73 2.52 0.63
N ASP A 6 -10.56 1.79 1.73
CA ASP A 6 -11.69 1.25 2.48
C ASP A 6 -12.19 2.29 3.49
N CYS A 7 -13.49 2.60 3.41
CA CYS A 7 -14.07 3.62 4.27
C CYS A 7 -14.07 3.16 5.73
N PRO A 8 -13.52 3.94 6.69
CA PRO A 8 -13.46 3.51 8.10
C PRO A 8 -14.83 3.44 8.77
N LYS A 9 -15.86 4.05 8.18
CA LYS A 9 -17.23 4.08 8.72
C LYS A 9 -18.10 2.93 8.22
N CYS A 10 -18.08 2.64 6.92
CA CYS A 10 -18.95 1.61 6.32
C CYS A 10 -18.20 0.38 5.80
N LEU A 11 -16.87 0.38 5.85
CA LEU A 11 -15.98 -0.71 5.41
C LEU A 11 -16.12 -1.08 3.93
N LYS A 12 -16.81 -0.26 3.14
CA LYS A 12 -16.91 -0.44 1.69
C LYS A 12 -15.73 0.21 0.99
N PRO A 13 -15.25 -0.39 -0.12
CA PRO A 13 -14.25 0.23 -0.96
C PRO A 13 -14.83 1.49 -1.61
N ALA A 14 -14.11 2.59 -1.48
CA ALA A 14 -14.46 3.89 -2.03
C ALA A 14 -13.32 4.41 -2.92
N ARG A 15 -13.68 5.25 -3.88
CA ARG A 15 -12.76 6.01 -4.69
C ARG A 15 -13.09 7.50 -4.56
N GLY A 16 -12.07 8.31 -4.37
CA GLY A 16 -12.20 9.76 -4.26
C GLY A 16 -11.17 10.45 -5.12
N GLU A 17 -11.54 11.57 -5.71
CA GLU A 17 -10.58 12.46 -6.35
C GLU A 17 -10.16 13.54 -5.36
N VAL A 18 -8.86 13.60 -5.08
CA VAL A 18 -8.23 14.64 -4.28
C VAL A 18 -7.50 15.57 -5.25
N THR A 19 -7.97 16.79 -5.36
CA THR A 19 -7.32 17.89 -6.10
C THR A 19 -6.85 18.95 -5.13
N SER A 20 -5.97 19.85 -5.57
CA SER A 20 -5.59 21.05 -4.81
C SER A 20 -6.78 21.97 -4.46
N ALA A 21 -7.90 21.85 -5.18
CA ALA A 21 -9.17 22.51 -4.84
C ALA A 21 -10.07 21.67 -3.92
N SER A 22 -9.85 20.37 -3.83
CA SER A 22 -10.65 19.47 -2.98
C SER A 22 -10.27 19.68 -1.51
N ARG A 23 -11.27 19.93 -0.67
CA ARG A 23 -11.08 20.19 0.77
C ARG A 23 -11.01 18.93 1.62
N GLY A 24 -11.06 17.73 1.02
CA GLY A 24 -11.14 16.50 1.79
C GLY A 24 -11.39 15.24 0.97
N VAL A 25 -11.12 14.10 1.61
CA VAL A 25 -11.53 12.77 1.17
C VAL A 25 -12.98 12.55 1.57
N MET A 26 -13.78 11.96 0.68
CA MET A 26 -15.18 11.64 0.92
C MET A 26 -15.53 10.23 0.46
N CYS A 27 -16.32 9.52 1.26
CA CYS A 27 -16.97 8.27 0.87
C CYS A 27 -18.35 8.56 0.26
N THR A 28 -18.57 8.11 -0.98
CA THR A 28 -19.83 8.30 -1.70
C THR A 28 -20.99 7.47 -1.15
N ASP A 29 -20.71 6.40 -0.40
CA ASP A 29 -21.74 5.47 0.09
C ASP A 29 -22.35 5.91 1.42
N CYS A 30 -21.54 6.40 2.37
CA CYS A 30 -21.98 6.69 3.74
C CYS A 30 -21.76 8.15 4.17
N GLY A 31 -21.23 8.97 3.26
CA GLY A 31 -20.97 10.40 3.50
C GLY A 31 -19.85 10.69 4.48
N TRP A 32 -19.04 9.69 4.86
CA TRP A 32 -17.86 9.95 5.69
C TRP A 32 -16.90 10.89 4.97
N THR A 33 -16.40 11.89 5.68
CA THR A 33 -15.46 12.88 5.13
C THR A 33 -14.27 13.03 6.08
N LYS A 34 -13.11 13.34 5.49
CA LYS A 34 -11.94 13.76 6.23
C LYS A 34 -11.26 14.92 5.50
N PRO A 35 -11.01 16.06 6.17
CA PRO A 35 -10.33 17.17 5.54
C PRO A 35 -8.89 16.80 5.19
N VAL A 36 -8.42 17.31 4.04
CA VAL A 36 -7.00 17.30 3.65
C VAL A 36 -6.45 18.67 4.03
N VAL A 37 -5.43 18.69 4.89
CA VAL A 37 -4.83 19.93 5.43
C VAL A 37 -3.46 20.22 4.79
N ASP A 38 -2.99 21.44 4.95
CA ASP A 38 -1.67 21.85 4.46
C ASP A 38 -0.58 20.93 5.02
N GLY A 39 0.25 20.36 4.14
CA GLY A 39 1.29 19.38 4.46
C GLY A 39 0.89 17.92 4.24
N ASP A 40 -0.40 17.61 4.04
CA ASP A 40 -0.87 16.25 3.69
C ASP A 40 -0.46 15.81 2.29
N VAL A 41 -0.28 16.78 1.40
CA VAL A 41 0.09 16.59 0.00
C VAL A 41 1.26 17.51 -0.30
N ARG A 42 2.30 16.95 -0.90
CA ARG A 42 3.50 17.66 -1.39
C ARG A 42 3.75 17.23 -2.82
N ASP A 43 3.89 18.19 -3.73
CA ASP A 43 4.15 17.93 -5.15
C ASP A 43 3.16 16.92 -5.78
N GLU A 44 1.86 17.08 -5.49
CA GLU A 44 0.77 16.17 -5.92
C GLU A 44 0.84 14.72 -5.36
N THR A 45 1.74 14.46 -4.42
CA THR A 45 1.87 13.18 -3.73
C THR A 45 1.47 13.30 -2.27
N PRO A 46 0.71 12.36 -1.69
CA PRO A 46 0.44 12.39 -0.26
C PRO A 46 1.75 12.18 0.51
N THR A 47 1.87 12.83 1.67
CA THR A 47 3.00 12.65 2.60
C THR A 47 2.68 11.64 3.70
N ARG A 48 1.38 11.37 3.90
CA ARG A 48 0.82 10.44 4.87
C ARG A 48 -0.51 9.89 4.35
N CYS A 49 -1.07 8.90 5.05
CA CYS A 49 -2.36 8.36 4.66
C CYS A 49 -3.47 9.43 4.74
N LEU A 50 -4.06 9.80 3.61
CA LEU A 50 -5.15 10.76 3.58
C LEU A 50 -6.43 10.27 4.29
N VAL A 51 -6.55 8.97 4.55
CA VAL A 51 -7.72 8.38 5.24
C VAL A 51 -7.50 8.31 6.75
N CYS A 52 -6.43 7.70 7.25
CA CYS A 52 -6.20 7.54 8.69
C CYS A 52 -5.25 8.59 9.30
N GLY A 53 -4.45 9.29 8.50
CA GLY A 53 -3.50 10.30 8.97
C GLY A 53 -2.18 9.74 9.52
N CYS A 54 -1.99 8.42 9.50
CA CYS A 54 -0.74 7.79 9.91
C CYS A 54 0.40 8.14 8.95
N GLY A 55 1.53 8.61 9.49
CA GLY A 55 2.75 8.96 8.76
C GLY A 55 3.94 8.02 9.00
N ASP A 56 3.93 7.20 10.05
CA ASP A 56 5.13 6.47 10.49
C ASP A 56 5.54 5.32 9.54
N LEU A 57 4.55 4.68 8.92
CA LEU A 57 4.74 3.52 8.03
C LEU A 57 3.97 3.66 6.71
N TRP A 58 3.54 4.89 6.39
CA TRP A 58 2.80 5.12 5.16
C TRP A 58 3.76 5.28 3.99
N ARG A 59 3.59 4.43 2.98
CA ARG A 59 4.26 4.54 1.70
C ARG A 59 3.26 4.24 0.59
N GLN A 60 3.13 5.14 -0.39
CA GLN A 60 2.34 4.88 -1.57
C GLN A 60 3.05 3.83 -2.44
N LYS A 61 2.63 2.57 -2.32
CA LYS A 61 3.03 1.51 -3.24
C LYS A 61 2.09 1.54 -4.45
N ASP A 62 2.56 2.06 -5.57
CA ASP A 62 1.79 2.08 -6.82
C ASP A 62 1.99 0.77 -7.61
N PHE A 63 1.75 -0.36 -6.94
CA PHE A 63 1.84 -1.67 -7.56
C PHE A 63 0.44 -2.23 -7.81
N SER A 64 0.21 -2.77 -9.01
CA SER A 64 -1.01 -3.54 -9.23
C SER A 64 -1.06 -4.73 -8.26
N PRO A 65 -2.23 -5.09 -7.70
CA PRO A 65 -2.34 -6.23 -6.79
C PRO A 65 -1.80 -7.54 -7.41
N LYS A 66 -1.95 -7.69 -8.72
CA LYS A 66 -1.41 -8.83 -9.48
C LYS A 66 0.11 -8.90 -9.37
N LEU A 67 0.81 -7.79 -9.60
CA LEU A 67 2.27 -7.73 -9.52
C LEU A 67 2.76 -8.10 -8.12
N GLY A 68 2.14 -7.53 -7.08
CA GLY A 68 2.49 -7.86 -5.69
C GLY A 68 2.33 -9.35 -5.39
N VAL A 69 1.21 -9.95 -5.77
CA VAL A 69 0.96 -11.39 -5.59
C VAL A 69 1.95 -12.25 -6.39
N THR A 70 2.29 -11.85 -7.62
CA THR A 70 3.29 -12.56 -8.44
C THR A 70 4.66 -12.55 -7.77
N ILE A 71 5.10 -11.42 -7.22
CA ILE A 71 6.39 -11.32 -6.50
C ILE A 71 6.40 -12.28 -5.30
N VAL A 72 5.33 -12.29 -4.49
CA VAL A 72 5.21 -13.22 -3.35
C VAL A 72 5.24 -14.68 -3.81
N ALA A 73 4.53 -15.03 -4.87
CA ALA A 73 4.50 -16.39 -5.41
C ALA A 73 5.89 -16.85 -5.88
N ILE A 74 6.66 -15.97 -6.53
CA ILE A 74 8.04 -16.27 -6.93
C ILE A 74 8.93 -16.49 -5.71
N GLY A 75 8.83 -15.62 -4.68
CA GLY A 75 9.59 -15.78 -3.44
C GLY A 75 9.29 -17.12 -2.74
N ILE A 76 8.02 -17.51 -2.70
CA ILE A 76 7.61 -18.83 -2.19
C ILE A 76 8.26 -19.94 -3.02
N ALA A 77 8.10 -19.92 -4.35
CA ALA A 77 8.62 -20.98 -5.21
C ALA A 77 10.15 -21.18 -5.08
N ILE A 78 10.92 -20.09 -5.09
CA ILE A 78 12.38 -20.14 -4.95
C ILE A 78 12.77 -20.63 -3.55
N SER A 79 12.14 -20.10 -2.50
CA SER A 79 12.47 -20.50 -1.12
C SER A 79 12.15 -21.97 -0.85
N THR A 80 11.04 -22.48 -1.39
CA THR A 80 10.67 -23.90 -1.33
C THR A 80 11.66 -24.77 -2.09
N TRP A 81 12.09 -24.36 -3.28
CA TRP A 81 13.10 -25.08 -4.06
C TRP A 81 14.40 -25.29 -3.27
N PHE A 82 14.90 -24.25 -2.59
CA PHE A 82 16.09 -24.38 -1.73
C PHE A 82 15.86 -25.30 -0.52
N MET A 83 14.69 -25.25 0.11
CA MET A 83 14.36 -26.17 1.21
C MET A 83 14.31 -27.63 0.76
N MET A 84 13.80 -27.91 -0.44
CA MET A 84 13.80 -29.27 -1.01
C MET A 84 15.21 -29.83 -1.21
N GLN A 85 16.20 -28.96 -1.41
CA GLN A 85 17.61 -29.32 -1.54
C GLN A 85 18.35 -29.35 -0.19
N MET A 86 17.64 -29.21 0.94
CA MET A 86 18.21 -29.13 2.29
C MET A 86 19.19 -27.95 2.47
N GLN A 87 18.91 -26.82 1.82
CA GLN A 87 19.72 -25.59 1.89
C GLN A 87 18.95 -24.45 2.62
N PRO A 88 18.81 -24.52 3.95
CA PRO A 88 17.99 -23.57 4.71
C PRO A 88 18.52 -22.14 4.66
N GLU A 89 19.85 -21.94 4.61
CA GLU A 89 20.47 -20.63 4.52
C GLU A 89 20.05 -19.86 3.25
N TRP A 90 19.99 -20.55 2.10
CA TRP A 90 19.57 -19.95 0.83
C TRP A 90 18.07 -19.68 0.78
N SER A 91 17.27 -20.55 1.41
CA SER A 91 15.84 -20.33 1.53
C SER A 91 15.52 -19.09 2.35
N ILE A 92 16.12 -18.97 3.55
CA ILE A 92 15.96 -17.80 4.42
C ILE A 92 16.51 -16.54 3.73
N GLY A 93 17.67 -16.64 3.08
CA GLY A 93 18.27 -15.54 2.32
C GLY A 93 17.35 -15.03 1.21
N THR A 94 16.66 -15.92 0.49
CA THR A 94 15.67 -15.57 -0.53
C THR A 94 14.51 -14.79 0.08
N LEU A 95 13.90 -15.32 1.16
CA LEU A 95 12.79 -14.64 1.83
C LEU A 95 13.21 -13.24 2.34
N MET A 96 14.44 -13.13 2.85
CA MET A 96 14.97 -11.86 3.32
C MET A 96 15.24 -10.86 2.20
N ALA A 97 15.73 -11.32 1.05
CA ALA A 97 15.91 -10.47 -0.13
C ALA A 97 14.58 -9.92 -0.66
N PHE A 98 13.53 -10.75 -0.71
CA PHE A 98 12.19 -10.31 -1.11
C PHE A 98 11.58 -9.33 -0.10
N ALA A 99 11.75 -9.58 1.20
CA ALA A 99 11.33 -8.64 2.25
C ALA A 99 12.06 -7.29 2.14
N LEU A 100 13.36 -7.30 1.83
CA LEU A 100 14.12 -6.07 1.60
C LEU A 100 13.62 -5.34 0.35
N ALA A 101 13.36 -6.07 -0.74
CA ALA A 101 12.83 -5.49 -1.97
C ALA A 101 11.44 -4.86 -1.76
N ASP A 102 10.59 -5.41 -0.88
CA ASP A 102 9.29 -4.85 -0.53
C ASP A 102 9.38 -3.51 0.24
N MET A 103 10.51 -3.25 0.90
CA MET A 103 10.79 -2.00 1.60
C MET A 103 11.29 -0.89 0.67
N VAL A 104 11.74 -1.23 -0.54
CA VAL A 104 12.28 -0.32 -1.56
C VAL A 104 11.24 0.05 -2.60
#